data_AF-A0A3B9PWE1-F1
#
_entry.id   AF-A0A3B9PWE1-F1
#
_cell.length_a   1.000
_cell.length_b   1.000
_cell.length_c   1.000
_cell.angle_alpha   90.00
_cell.angle_beta   90.00
_cell.angle_gamma   90.00
#
_symmetry.space_group_name_H-M   'P 1'
#
loop_
_entity.id
_entity.type
_entity.pdbx_description
1 polymer ?
#
loop_
_entity_poly.entity_id
_entity_poly.type
_entity_poly.pdbx_seq_one_letter_code
_entity_poly.pdbx_strand_id
1 'polypeptide(L)' 'MKILAIETTGPNASVALIDESGEVREEVSDKRLSHLQTLIPMIDNLLKNCALGINDVTHIAAVSYTHL' A
#
# COMPACT_ATOMS: atom_id res chain seq x y z
N MET A 1 2.63 -8.96 -13.58
CA MET A 1 3.24 -7.70 -13.08
C MET A 1 2.45 -7.32 -11.84
N LYS A 2 3.12 -7.06 -10.72
CA LYS A 2 2.45 -6.72 -9.45
C LYS A 2 2.98 -5.38 -8.94
N ILE A 3 2.14 -4.36 -8.94
CA ILE A 3 2.46 -2.99 -8.52
C ILE A 3 1.88 -2.77 -7.14
N LEU A 4 2.73 -2.45 -6.17
CA LEU A 4 2.32 -1.96 -4.86
C LEU A 4 2.26 -0.42 -4.90
N ALA A 5 1.06 0.14 -4.79
CA ALA A 5 0.83 1.57 -4.67
C ALA A 5 0.71 1.98 -3.19
N ILE A 6 1.38 3.05 -2.81
CA ILE A 6 1.39 3.61 -1.45
C ILE A 6 1.02 5.09 -1.53
N GLU A 7 -0.03 5.48 -0.81
CA GLU A 7 -0.56 6.84 -0.74
C GLU A 7 -0.60 7.32 0.72
N THR A 8 0.09 8.42 1.00
CA THR A 8 0.26 8.97 2.35
C THR A 8 0.04 10.50 2.44
N THR A 9 -0.42 11.13 1.36
CA THR A 9 -0.72 12.57 1.29
C THR A 9 -2.04 12.94 1.95
N GLY A 10 -2.99 11.99 1.99
CA GLY A 10 -4.30 12.16 2.61
C GLY A 10 -4.30 12.00 4.14
N PRO A 11 -5.42 12.32 4.81
CA PRO A 11 -5.56 12.18 6.26
C PRO A 11 -5.42 10.73 6.76
N ASN A 12 -5.67 9.76 5.86
CA ASN A 12 -5.53 8.33 6.08
C ASN A 12 -4.51 7.80 5.08
N ALA A 13 -3.59 6.93 5.52
CA ALA A 13 -2.76 6.18 4.59
C ALA A 13 -3.59 5.14 3.84
N SER A 14 -3.21 4.83 2.60
CA SER A 14 -3.75 3.69 1.86
C SER A 14 -2.67 2.97 1.07
N VAL A 15 -2.91 1.69 0.82
CA VAL A 15 -2.06 0.84 -0.01
C VAL A 15 -2.91 0.00 -0.95
N ALA A 16 -2.43 -0.24 -2.16
CA ALA A 16 -3.11 -1.08 -3.13
C ALA A 16 -2.15 -1.98 -3.90
N LEU A 17 -2.61 -3.16 -4.29
CA LEU A 17 -1.92 -4.09 -5.17
C LEU A 17 -2.68 -4.17 -6.49
N ILE A 18 -1.97 -3.94 -7.59
CA ILE A 18 -2.51 -4.05 -8.96
C ILE A 18 -1.75 -5.16 -9.68
N ASP A 19 -2.47 -6.11 -10.26
CA ASP A 19 -1.88 -7.21 -11.03
C ASP A 19 -1.94 -7.00 -12.56
N GLU A 20 -1.40 -7.94 -13.34
CA GLU A 20 -1.41 -7.89 -14.80
C GLU A 20 -2.79 -7.93 -15.44
N SER A 21 -3.80 -8.42 -14.72
CA SER A 21 -5.19 -8.44 -15.19
C SER A 21 -5.91 -7.12 -14.91
N GLY A 22 -5.28 -6.22 -14.14
CA GLY A 22 -5.88 -4.99 -13.65
C GLY A 22 -6.75 -5.20 -12.41
N GLU A 23 -6.67 -6.36 -11.74
CA GLU A 23 -7.33 -6.55 -10.45
C GLU A 23 -6.69 -5.61 -9.42
N VAL A 24 -7.53 -4.92 -8.64
CA VAL A 24 -7.09 -4.01 -7.58
C VAL A 24 -7.58 -4.51 -6.23
N ARG A 25 -6.66 -4.62 -5.27
CA ARG A 25 -6.95 -4.90 -3.87
C ARG A 25 -6.34 -3.81 -3.02
N GLU A 26 -7.10 -3.23 -2.10
CA GLU A 26 -6.65 -2.08 -1.31
C GLU A 26 -6.94 -2.22 0.19
N GLU A 27 -6.14 -1.53 0.99
CA GLU A 27 -6.39 -1.27 2.40
C GLU A 27 -6.26 0.23 2.68
N VAL A 28 -7.16 0.77 3.49
CA VAL A 28 -7.15 2.17 3.94
C VAL A 28 -7.11 2.20 5.46
N SER A 29 -6.20 3.01 6.01
CA SER A 29 -6.04 3.18 7.45
C SER A 29 -7.28 3.80 8.07
N ASP A 30 -7.76 3.23 9.17
CA ASP A 30 -8.77 3.81 10.05
C ASP A 30 -8.18 4.84 11.04
N LYS A 31 -6.85 4.83 11.19
CA LYS A 31 -6.11 5.76 12.06
C LYS A 31 -5.60 6.97 11.28
N ARG A 32 -5.96 8.14 11.78
CA ARG A 32 -5.55 9.45 11.27
C ARG A 32 -4.17 9.83 11.84
N LEU A 33 -3.26 10.31 10.98
CA LEU A 33 -1.95 10.89 11.34
C LEU A 33 -0.91 9.94 12.01
N SER A 34 -1.07 8.62 11.90
CA SER A 34 -0.09 7.61 12.39
C SER A 34 0.52 6.78 11.26
N HIS A 35 0.79 7.41 10.10
CA HIS A 35 1.08 6.72 8.84
C HIS A 35 2.23 5.70 8.92
N LEU A 36 3.37 6.06 9.53
CA LEU A 36 4.52 5.15 9.61
C LEU A 36 4.27 3.95 10.53
N GLN A 37 3.37 4.06 11.50
CA GLN A 37 3.03 2.95 12.40
C GLN A 37 2.08 1.95 11.76
N THR A 38 1.21 2.41 10.83
CA THR A 38 0.18 1.57 10.21
C THR A 38 0.57 1.06 8.83
N LEU A 39 1.47 1.75 8.13
CA LEU A 39 1.81 1.44 6.75
C LEU A 39 2.39 0.02 6.56
N ILE A 40 3.40 -0.36 7.34
CA ILE A 40 4.02 -1.69 7.21
C ILE A 40 3.02 -2.81 7.52
N PRO A 41 2.24 -2.75 8.62
CA PRO A 41 1.16 -3.70 8.85
C PRO A 41 0.12 -3.78 7.71
N MET A 42 -0.27 -2.64 7.13
CA MET A 42 -1.22 -2.62 6.01
C MET A 42 -0.66 -3.31 4.76
N ILE A 43 0.60 -3.05 4.42
CA ILE A 43 1.27 -3.73 3.30
C ILE A 43 1.33 -5.25 3.56
N ASP A 44 1.73 -5.64 4.76
CA ASP A 44 1.85 -7.06 5.14
C ASP A 44 0.49 -7.78 5.10
N ASN A 45 -0.57 -7.15 5.63
CA ASN A 45 -1.93 -7.68 5.57
C ASN A 45 -2.43 -7.82 4.13
N LEU A 46 -2.27 -6.78 3.31
CA LEU A 46 -2.70 -6.80 1.91
C LEU A 46 -2.02 -7.93 1.15
N LEU A 47 -0.70 -8.09 1.29
CA LEU A 47 0.05 -9.14 0.60
C LEU A 47 -0.36 -10.54 1.10
N LYS A 48 -0.51 -10.73 2.41
CA LYS A 48 -1.00 -12.01 2.99
C LYS A 48 -2.39 -12.38 2.50
N ASN A 49 -3.30 -11.41 2.40
CA ASN A 49 -4.64 -11.60 1.86
C ASN A 49 -4.62 -12.03 0.38
N CYS A 50 -3.54 -11.70 -0.34
CA CYS A 50 -3.30 -12.14 -1.71
C CYS A 50 -2.46 -13.43 -1.80
N ALA A 51 -2.08 -14.04 -0.67
CA ALA A 51 -1.12 -15.14 -0.59
C ALA A 51 0.23 -14.82 -1.24
N LEU A 52 0.72 -13.59 -1.06
CA LEU A 52 1.97 -13.07 -1.60
C LEU A 52 2.94 -12.64 -0.50
N GLY A 53 4.22 -12.58 -0.85
CA GLY A 53 5.26 -11.89 -0.10
C GLY A 53 5.80 -10.67 -0.82
N ILE A 54 6.62 -9.87 -0.13
CA ILE A 54 7.22 -8.65 -0.72
C ILE A 54 8.07 -8.95 -1.97
N ASN A 55 8.68 -10.13 -2.05
CA ASN A 55 9.47 -10.55 -3.21
C ASN A 55 8.62 -10.83 -4.46
N ASP A 56 7.30 -10.97 -4.32
CA ASP A 56 6.39 -11.10 -5.46
C ASP A 56 6.02 -9.74 -6.06
N VAL A 57 6.24 -8.64 -5.32
CA VAL A 57 6.01 -7.28 -5.81
C VAL A 57 7.11 -6.93 -6.80
N THR A 58 6.70 -6.52 -7.99
CA THR A 58 7.63 -6.20 -9.09
C THR A 58 7.95 -4.70 -9.17
N HIS A 59 7.05 -3.84 -8.70
CA HIS A 59 7.16 -2.39 -8.79
C HIS A 59 6.52 -1.74 -7.57
N ILE A 60 7.06 -0.60 -7.16
CA ILE A 60 6.50 0.21 -6.08
C ILE A 60 6.23 1.61 -6.63
N ALA A 61 4.99 2.06 -6.52
CA ALA A 61 4.58 3.43 -6.74
C ALA A 61 4.28 4.06 -5.38
N ALA A 62 4.97 5.14 -5.03
CA ALA A 62 4.80 5.79 -3.75
C ALA A 62 4.63 7.29 -3.93
N VAL A 63 3.64 7.86 -3.26
CA VAL A 63 3.47 9.30 -3.14
C VAL A 63 3.38 9.66 -1.65
N SER A 64 4.18 10.65 -1.29
CA SER A 64 4.21 11.22 0.05
C SER A 64 4.19 12.73 -0.06
N TYR A 65 3.53 13.38 0.90
CA TYR A 65 3.55 14.83 0.96
C TYR A 65 4.71 15.25 1.85
N THR A 66 5.70 15.90 1.25
CA THR A 66 6.76 16.59 1.99
C THR A 66 6.52 18.09 1.85
N HIS A 67 6.28 18.77 2.98
CA HIS A 67 6.44 20.22 3.07
C HIS A 67 7.95 20.53 2.98
N LEU A 68 8.51 20.49 1.77
CA LEU A 68 9.79 21.13 1.47
C LEU A 68 9.50 22.43 0.72
#